data_AF-A0AAD9DKI1-F1
#
_entry.id   AF-A0AAD9DKI1-F1
#
_cell.length_a   1.000
_cell.length_b   1.000
_cell.length_c   1.000
_cell.angle_alpha   90.00
_cell.angle_beta   90.00
_cell.angle_gamma   90.00
#
_symmetry.space_group_name_H-M   'P 1'
#
loop_
_entity.id
_entity.type
_entity.pdbx_description
1 polymer ?
#
loop_
_entity_poly.entity_id
_entity_poly.type
_entity_poly.pdbx_seq_one_letter_code
_entity_poly.pdbx_strand_id
1 'polypeptide(L)' 'SFERHEDAKRAVDEMNGKKLNGKQLYVARAQKKGERQTELKRKFQQMKQDGTTRYQGVNLYVKNLEDSLDDEGSA' A
#
# COMPACT_ATOMS: atom_id res chain seq x y z
N SER A 1 11.59 0.67 -25.84
CA SER A 1 12.47 -0.22 -25.05
C SER A 1 13.82 0.44 -24.96
N PHE A 2 14.51 0.39 -23.81
CA PHE A 2 15.89 0.87 -23.72
C PHE A 2 16.85 -0.25 -24.12
N GLU A 3 17.97 0.09 -24.75
CA GLU A 3 18.98 -0.88 -25.16
C GLU A 3 19.76 -1.43 -23.97
N ARG A 4 20.02 -0.59 -22.95
CA ARG A 4 20.77 -0.97 -21.76
C ARG A 4 19.90 -0.94 -20.51
N HIS A 5 20.15 -1.89 -19.61
CA HIS A 5 19.46 -1.97 -18.32
C HIS A 5 19.65 -0.70 -17.47
N GLU A 6 20.86 -0.16 -17.46
CA GLU A 6 21.21 1.04 -16.71
C GLU A 6 20.45 2.28 -17.21
N ASP A 7 20.21 2.36 -18.53
CA ASP A 7 19.47 3.49 -19.12
C ASP A 7 18.00 3.43 -18.71
N ALA A 8 17.39 2.24 -18.71
CA ALA A 8 16.04 2.05 -18.21
C ALA A 8 15.91 2.40 -16.72
N LYS A 9 16.90 2.02 -15.91
CA LYS A 9 16.92 2.33 -14.47
C LYS A 9 17.02 3.83 -14.24
N ARG A 10 17.98 4.50 -14.89
CA ARG A 10 18.14 5.97 -14.82
C ARG A 10 16.88 6.71 -15.24
N ALA A 11 16.23 6.26 -16.33
CA ALA A 11 14.99 6.87 -16.79
C ALA A 11 13.84 6.72 -15.78
N VAL A 12 13.73 5.57 -15.10
CA VAL A 12 12.76 5.37 -14.01
C VAL A 12 13.04 6.31 -12.85
N ASP A 13 14.28 6.35 -12.37
CA ASP A 13 14.68 7.16 -11.22
C ASP A 13 14.49 8.66 -11.50
N GLU A 14 14.77 9.10 -12.73
CA GLU A 14 14.68 10.51 -13.11
C GLU A 14 13.24 10.96 -13.42
N MET A 15 12.42 10.11 -14.04
CA MET A 15 11.09 10.51 -14.54
C MET A 15 9.95 10.20 -13.57
N ASN A 16 10.13 9.25 -12.66
CA ASN A 16 9.09 8.94 -11.68
C ASN A 16 8.87 10.14 -10.74
N GLY A 17 7.62 10.59 -10.61
CA GLY A 17 7.25 11.72 -9.77
C GLY A 17 7.42 13.11 -10.41
N LYS A 18 7.99 13.23 -11.62
CA LYS A 18 8.04 14.52 -12.35
C LYS A 18 6.67 14.95 -12.82
N LYS A 19 6.43 16.27 -12.92
CA LYS A 19 5.21 16.83 -13.52
C LYS A 19 5.41 17.01 -15.02
N LEU A 20 4.53 16.39 -15.81
CA LEU A 20 4.41 16.60 -17.25
C LEU A 20 2.99 17.06 -17.54
N ASN A 21 2.84 18.24 -18.14
CA ASN A 21 1.54 18.84 -18.47
C ASN A 21 0.60 18.94 -17.24
N GLY A 22 1.16 19.30 -16.09
CA GLY A 22 0.42 19.41 -14.82
C GLY A 22 0.10 18.08 -14.13
N LYS A 23 0.37 16.92 -14.76
CA LYS A 23 0.15 15.60 -14.18
C LYS A 23 1.46 15.01 -13.66
N GLN A 24 1.41 14.40 -12.48
CA GLN A 24 2.57 13.69 -11.95
C GLN A 24 2.72 12.33 -12.64
N LEU A 25 3.91 12.06 -13.15
CA LEU A 25 4.23 10.80 -13.81
C LEU A 25 4.50 9.71 -12.78
N TYR A 26 3.99 8.51 -13.05
CA TYR A 26 4.42 7.29 -12.38
C TYR A 26 5.18 6.44 -13.39
N VAL A 27 6.48 6.23 -13.16
CA VAL A 27 7.36 5.46 -14.04
C VAL A 27 8.01 4.36 -13.21
N ALA A 28 7.87 3.12 -13.67
CA ALA A 28 8.42 1.94 -13.01
C ALA A 28 8.74 0.86 -14.05
N ARG A 29 9.46 -0.18 -13.64
CA ARG A 29 9.68 -1.35 -14.52
C ARG A 29 8.34 -1.97 -14.92
N ALA A 30 8.22 -2.35 -16.19
CA ALA A 30 7.05 -3.04 -16.68
C ALA A 30 6.90 -4.38 -15.93
N GLN A 31 5.74 -4.58 -15.32
CA GLN A 31 5.38 -5.78 -14.59
C GLN A 31 4.10 -6.36 -15.18
N LYS A 32 4.04 -7.69 -15.34
CA LYS A 32 2.83 -8.34 -15.85
C LYS A 32 1.67 -8.14 -14.87
N LYS A 33 0.46 -7.94 -15.42
CA LYS A 33 -0.76 -7.70 -14.62
C LYS A 33 -1.03 -8.82 -13.60
N GLY A 34 -0.84 -10.08 -14.00
CA GLY A 34 -1.04 -11.24 -13.13
C GLY A 34 -0.06 -11.30 -11.96
N GLU A 35 1.23 -11.03 -12.21
CA GLU A 35 2.26 -10.99 -11.16
C GLU A 35 1.96 -9.91 -10.13
N ARG A 36 1.65 -8.69 -10.61
CA ARG A 36 1.26 -7.57 -9.75
C ARG A 36 0.07 -7.92 -8.86
N GLN A 37 -0.96 -8.54 -9.42
CA GLN A 37 -2.18 -8.87 -8.67
C GLN A 37 -1.91 -9.95 -7.60
N THR A 38 -1.09 -10.94 -7.91
CA THR A 38 -0.72 -12.00 -6.97
C THR A 38 0.11 -11.47 -5.81
N GLU A 39 1.11 -10.64 -6.08
CA GLU A 39 1.91 -10.00 -5.03
C GLU A 39 1.07 -9.09 -4.14
N LEU A 40 0.17 -8.31 -4.74
CA LEU A 40 -0.72 -7.42 -4.00
C LEU A 40 -1.65 -8.22 -3.09
N LYS A 41 -2.26 -9.30 -3.60
CA LYS A 41 -3.09 -10.23 -2.80
C LYS A 41 -2.29 -10.84 -1.65
N ARG A 42 -1.05 -11.28 -1.90
CA ARG A 42 -0.17 -11.83 -0.86
C ARG A 42 0.12 -10.81 0.23
N LYS A 43 0.47 -9.57 -0.13
CA LYS A 43 0.71 -8.49 0.84
C LYS A 43 -0.53 -8.19 1.68
N PHE A 44 -1.71 -8.11 1.06
CA PHE A 44 -2.96 -7.90 1.79
C PHE A 44 -3.28 -9.06 2.74
N GLN A 45 -3.07 -10.31 2.32
CA GLN A 45 -3.26 -11.47 3.19
C GLN A 45 -2.29 -11.45 4.37
N GLN A 46 -1.02 -11.12 4.12
CA GLN A 46 -0.01 -11.00 5.18
C GLN A 46 -0.35 -9.88 6.17
N MET A 47 -0.76 -8.70 5.69
CA MET A 47 -1.21 -7.61 6.57
C MET A 47 -2.44 -7.98 7.41
N LYS A 48 -3.41 -8.69 6.82
CA LYS A 48 -4.56 -9.20 7.57
C LYS A 48 -4.13 -10.21 8.63
N GLN A 49 -3.24 -11.12 8.27
CA GLN A 49 -2.72 -12.11 9.21
C GLN A 49 -1.94 -11.45 10.35
N ASP A 50 -1.09 -10.45 10.06
CA ASP A 50 -0.35 -9.70 11.08
C ASP A 50 -1.30 -8.93 12.02
N GLY A 51 -2.34 -8.30 11.48
CA GLY A 51 -3.37 -7.65 12.30
C GLY A 51 -4.09 -8.65 13.19
N THR A 52 -4.57 -9.77 12.62
CA THR A 52 -5.23 -10.82 13.38
C THR A 52 -4.32 -11.44 14.43
N THR A 53 -3.04 -11.71 14.13
CA THR A 53 -2.08 -12.26 15.09
C THR A 53 -1.72 -11.27 16.19
N ARG A 54 -1.61 -9.97 15.89
CA ARG A 54 -1.38 -8.95 16.92
C ARG A 54 -2.53 -8.82 17.91
N TYR A 55 -3.76 -9.08 17.47
CA TYR A 55 -4.95 -9.02 18.31
C TYR A 55 -5.47 -10.41 18.72
N GLN A 56 -4.76 -11.49 18.38
CA GLN A 56 -5.10 -12.84 18.83
C GLN A 56 -4.87 -12.93 20.34
N GLY A 57 -5.96 -13.15 21.09
CA GLY A 57 -5.91 -13.31 22.54
C GLY A 57 -6.17 -12.04 23.35
N VAL A 58 -6.40 -10.88 22.72
CA VAL A 58 -6.80 -9.63 23.39
C VAL A 58 -8.25 -9.27 23.05
N ASN A 59 -9.18 -9.99 23.67
CA ASN A 59 -10.57 -9.54 23.81
C ASN A 59 -10.72 -8.94 25.20
N LEU A 60 -10.81 -7.60 25.28
CA LEU A 60 -11.09 -6.89 26.52
C LEU A 60 -12.55 -6.46 26.53
N TYR A 61 -13.25 -6.77 27.61
CA TYR A 61 -14.64 -6.37 27.79
C TYR A 61 -14.70 -5.26 28.84
N VAL A 62 -15.06 -4.05 28.42
CA VAL A 62 -15.23 -2.90 29.30
C VAL A 62 -16.72 -2.75 29.58
N LYS A 63 -17.14 -3.13 30.78
CA LYS A 63 -18.46 -2.76 31.34
C LYS A 63 -18.25 -1.48 32.16
N ASN A 64 -19.10 -0.48 31.94
CA ASN A 64 -19.06 0.88 32.51
C ASN A 64 -18.34 1.93 31.64
N LEU A 65 -18.46 1.83 30.32
CA LEU A 65 -18.25 3.01 29.48
C LEU A 65 -19.50 3.89 29.62
N GLU A 66 -19.34 5.13 30.06
CA GLU A 66 -20.46 6.09 30.06
C GLU A 66 -20.86 6.36 28.59
N ASP A 67 -22.17 6.45 28.34
CA ASP A 67 -22.80 6.62 27.01
C ASP A 67 -22.41 7.93 26.27
N SER A 68 -21.50 8.73 26.82
CA SER A 68 -21.08 10.02 26.26
C SER A 68 -19.96 9.93 25.22
N LEU A 69 -19.51 8.74 24.83
CA LEU A 69 -18.57 8.58 23.73
C LEU A 69 -19.34 8.43 22.42
N ASP A 70 -19.75 9.57 21.88
CA ASP A 70 -20.17 9.68 20.48
C ASP A 70 -18.95 9.43 19.58
N ASP A 71 -19.17 8.64 18.53
CA ASP A 71 -18.18 8.14 17.58
C ASP A 71 -17.77 9.26 16.60
N GLU A 72 -17.11 10.30 17.12
CA GLU A 72 -16.58 11.39 16.31
C GLU A 72 -15.08 11.18 16.05
N GLY A 73 -14.79 10.53 14.92
CA GLY A 73 -13.46 10.64 14.29
C GLY A 73 -12.89 9.34 13.76
N SER A 74 -13.42 8.88 12.63
CA SER A 74 -12.66 8.03 11.71
C SER A 74 -12.91 8.53 10.28
N ALA A 75 -12.13 9.54 9.88
CA ALA A 75 -11.95 9.97 8.49
C ALA A 75 -10.59 9.51 7.98
#